data_AF-A0A087CI64-F1
#
_entry.id   AF-A0A087CI64-F1
#
_cell.length_a   1.000
_cell.length_b   1.000
_cell.length_c   1.000
_cell.angle_alpha   90.00
_cell.angle_beta   90.00
_cell.angle_gamma   90.00
#
_symmetry.space_group_name_H-M   'P 1'
#
loop_
_entity.id
_entity.type
_entity.pdbx_description
1 polymer ?
#
loop_
_entity_poly.entity_id
_entity_poly.type
_entity_poly.pdbx_seq_one_letter_code
_entity_poly.pdbx_strand_id
1 'polypeptide(L)'
;MSEDRINAEAGLPQSSANNGSFDQISRVFEVLDRKVKLNPLVKIKEALVSLKDESGSEINVRNESTVFGFDTNALVNIGNQAKSDDIIDFLKRQKNVVIPGQVIQETWNVINKRTQNQNLNNIKKMQKEDVESIRNLLGDDKSRHASELLQELRNLYEEYQPQTDTKYLNSLISTISSLEATAICPFVPRDSFLQLAEARNKTNTPPGFRDTDKNHGDYFVWADFLLGVYILDNPSIENIVLVTNDTKNDWSTKGVTHPILGAEVEALCKKRFQLWDLKHFSDYVKLNIDSNHLQ
;
A
#
# COMPACT_ATOMS: atom_id res chain seq x y z
N MET A 1 -2.55 71.05 -3.09
CA MET A 1 -1.54 70.28 -2.34
C MET A 1 -2.32 69.44 -1.34
N SER A 2 -2.70 68.20 -1.68
CA SER A 2 -1.90 66.96 -1.53
C SER A 2 -1.50 66.77 -0.05
N GLU A 3 -1.88 65.72 0.67
CA GLU A 3 -2.04 64.31 0.29
C GLU A 3 -3.09 63.57 1.13
N ASP A 4 -3.69 62.58 0.46
CA ASP A 4 -4.46 61.47 0.99
C ASP A 4 -3.72 60.64 2.04
N ARG A 5 -4.48 59.98 2.93
CA ARG A 5 -4.24 58.56 3.27
C ARG A 5 -5.51 57.92 3.83
N ILE A 6 -6.13 57.17 2.92
CA ILE A 6 -7.18 56.17 3.12
C ILE A 6 -6.59 54.99 3.90
N ASN A 7 -7.24 54.56 4.98
CA ASN A 7 -7.09 53.19 5.49
C ASN A 7 -8.44 52.50 5.33
N ALA A 8 -8.52 51.74 4.24
CA ALA A 8 -9.63 50.88 3.88
C ALA A 8 -9.67 49.64 4.78
N GLU A 9 -10.86 49.31 5.24
CA GLU A 9 -11.23 47.97 5.69
C GLU A 9 -10.99 46.99 4.53
N ALA A 10 -9.93 46.18 4.61
CA ALA A 10 -9.74 45.03 3.75
C ALA A 10 -10.35 43.82 4.45
N GLY A 11 -11.57 43.47 4.06
CA GLY A 11 -12.17 42.18 4.37
C GLY A 11 -11.24 41.06 3.90
N LEU A 12 -10.78 40.26 4.86
CA LEU A 12 -10.06 39.02 4.57
C LEU A 12 -11.02 38.07 3.83
N PRO A 13 -10.64 37.56 2.64
CA PRO A 13 -11.44 36.55 1.99
C PRO A 13 -11.41 35.26 2.83
N GLN A 14 -12.57 34.86 3.32
CA GLN A 14 -12.75 33.54 3.94
C GLN A 14 -12.36 32.46 2.93
N SER A 15 -11.42 31.61 3.34
CA SER A 15 -10.85 30.53 2.55
C SER A 15 -11.89 29.43 2.28
N SER A 16 -12.48 29.42 1.09
CA SER A 16 -13.41 28.38 0.62
C SER A 16 -12.72 27.03 0.31
N ALA A 17 -11.38 26.97 0.29
CA ALA A 17 -10.63 25.75 0.00
C ALA A 17 -10.50 24.77 1.20
N ASN A 18 -10.59 25.26 2.45
CA ASN A 18 -10.39 24.42 3.64
C ASN A 18 -11.60 23.55 4.01
N ASN A 19 -12.80 23.91 3.56
CA ASN A 19 -14.01 23.17 3.94
C ASN A 19 -14.14 21.83 3.21
N GLY A 20 -13.63 21.71 1.98
CA GLY A 20 -13.74 20.47 1.19
C GLY A 20 -12.89 19.32 1.73
N SER A 21 -11.66 19.60 2.16
CA SER A 21 -10.77 18.56 2.71
C SER A 21 -11.26 18.05 4.07
N PHE A 22 -11.80 18.94 4.91
CA PHE A 22 -12.34 18.56 6.22
C PHE A 22 -13.58 17.67 6.09
N ASP A 23 -14.45 17.95 5.11
CA ASP A 23 -15.62 17.13 4.81
C ASP A 23 -15.21 15.73 4.32
N GLN A 24 -14.21 15.64 3.44
CA GLN A 24 -13.67 14.37 2.94
C GLN A 24 -13.10 13.50 4.06
N ILE A 25 -12.26 14.07 4.94
CA ILE A 25 -11.67 13.35 6.08
C ILE A 25 -12.78 12.88 7.04
N SER A 26 -13.73 13.76 7.36
CA SER A 26 -14.86 13.44 8.23
C SER A 26 -15.69 12.30 7.68
N ARG A 27 -15.97 12.31 6.37
CA ARG A 27 -16.72 11.25 5.70
C ARG A 27 -16.03 9.90 5.79
N VAL A 28 -14.73 9.84 5.52
CA VAL A 28 -13.95 8.59 5.64
C VAL A 28 -13.97 8.10 7.08
N PHE A 29 -13.77 9.00 8.05
CA PHE A 29 -13.84 8.68 9.47
C PHE A 29 -15.19 8.07 9.85
N GLU A 30 -16.31 8.69 9.45
CA GLU A 30 -17.66 8.21 9.74
C GLU A 30 -17.93 6.79 9.18
N VAL A 31 -17.42 6.48 8.00
CA VAL A 31 -17.54 5.13 7.41
C VAL A 31 -16.75 4.11 8.23
N LEU A 32 -15.50 4.42 8.57
CA LEU A 32 -14.63 3.54 9.37
C LEU A 32 -15.14 3.36 10.80
N ASP A 33 -15.74 4.40 11.38
CA ASP A 33 -16.37 4.43 12.72
C ASP A 33 -17.81 3.90 12.73
N ARG A 34 -18.30 3.34 11.61
CA ARG A 34 -19.66 2.75 11.49
C ARG A 34 -20.81 3.73 11.77
N LYS A 35 -20.55 5.03 11.72
CA LYS A 35 -21.61 6.07 11.74
C LYS A 35 -22.44 6.07 10.46
N VAL A 36 -21.87 5.54 9.37
CA VAL A 36 -22.57 5.27 8.12
C VAL A 36 -23.02 3.81 8.08
N LYS A 37 -24.27 3.57 7.68
CA LYS A 37 -24.80 2.21 7.49
C LYS A 37 -24.04 1.48 6.39
N LEU A 38 -23.43 0.36 6.76
CA LEU A 38 -22.84 -0.61 5.82
C LEU A 38 -23.87 -1.68 5.42
N ASN A 39 -23.63 -2.36 4.30
CA ASN A 39 -24.41 -3.52 3.84
C ASN A 39 -23.60 -4.83 3.92
N PRO A 40 -23.10 -5.24 5.10
CA PRO A 40 -22.19 -6.38 5.21
C PRO A 40 -22.84 -7.71 4.77
N LEU A 41 -24.16 -7.87 4.95
CA LEU A 41 -24.88 -9.07 4.53
C LEU A 41 -24.94 -9.24 3.00
N VAL A 42 -25.02 -8.14 2.26
CA VAL A 42 -24.94 -8.19 0.79
C VAL A 42 -23.54 -8.59 0.37
N LYS A 43 -22.51 -7.95 0.95
CA LYS A 43 -21.11 -8.23 0.61
C LYS A 43 -20.64 -9.62 1.00
N ILE A 44 -21.08 -10.17 2.14
CA ILE A 44 -20.73 -11.54 2.51
C ILE A 44 -21.41 -12.55 1.59
N LYS A 45 -22.65 -12.30 1.15
CA LYS A 45 -23.31 -13.13 0.14
C LYS A 45 -22.54 -13.11 -1.18
N GLU A 46 -22.16 -11.93 -1.67
CA GLU A 46 -21.35 -11.77 -2.89
C GLU A 46 -20.03 -12.55 -2.77
N ALA A 47 -19.29 -12.36 -1.66
CA ALA A 47 -18.03 -13.07 -1.43
C ALA A 47 -18.19 -14.59 -1.36
N LEU A 48 -19.25 -15.10 -0.70
CA LEU A 48 -19.51 -16.54 -0.62
C LEU A 48 -19.88 -17.14 -1.99
N VAL A 49 -20.58 -16.39 -2.84
CA VAL A 49 -20.85 -16.81 -4.22
C VAL A 49 -19.53 -16.88 -5.00
N SER A 50 -18.69 -15.83 -4.94
CA SER A 50 -17.39 -15.82 -5.61
C SER A 50 -16.43 -16.91 -5.11
N LEU A 51 -16.53 -17.34 -3.85
CA LEU A 51 -15.73 -18.45 -3.31
C LEU A 51 -16.21 -19.82 -3.81
N LYS A 52 -17.48 -19.94 -4.20
CA LYS A 52 -18.08 -21.17 -4.73
C LYS A 52 -17.81 -21.31 -6.23
N ASP A 53 -17.88 -20.20 -6.94
CA ASP A 53 -17.61 -20.15 -8.37
C ASP A 53 -16.08 -20.09 -8.54
N GLU A 54 -15.44 -21.25 -8.73
CA GLU A 54 -13.98 -21.34 -8.99
C GLU A 54 -13.55 -20.54 -10.24
N SER A 55 -14.51 -20.16 -11.09
CA SER A 55 -14.36 -19.08 -12.06
C SER A 55 -14.55 -17.75 -11.32
N GLY A 56 -13.44 -17.15 -10.87
CA GLY A 56 -13.44 -15.79 -10.34
C GLY A 56 -14.25 -14.89 -11.27
N SER A 57 -15.26 -14.22 -10.73
CA SER A 57 -16.10 -13.31 -11.51
C SER A 57 -15.23 -12.15 -12.00
N GLU A 58 -14.69 -12.27 -13.21
CA GLU A 58 -13.93 -11.19 -13.85
C GLU A 58 -14.86 -10.01 -14.07
N ILE A 59 -14.73 -9.00 -13.22
CA ILE A 59 -15.39 -7.74 -13.44
C ILE A 59 -14.73 -7.09 -14.65
N ASN A 60 -15.54 -6.66 -15.61
CA ASN A 60 -15.05 -5.88 -16.75
C ASN A 60 -14.57 -4.51 -16.24
N VAL A 61 -13.25 -4.40 -16.01
CA VAL A 61 -12.61 -3.18 -15.51
C VAL A 61 -12.13 -2.35 -16.70
N ARG A 62 -12.79 -1.22 -16.97
CA ARG A 62 -12.32 -0.27 -18.00
C ARG A 62 -11.36 0.73 -17.38
N ASN A 63 -10.24 0.93 -18.06
CA ASN A 63 -9.10 1.73 -17.57
C ASN A 63 -9.53 3.12 -17.06
N GLU A 64 -10.25 3.88 -17.89
CA GLU A 64 -10.64 5.27 -17.61
C GLU A 64 -11.64 5.40 -16.46
N SER A 65 -12.39 4.33 -16.19
CA SER A 65 -13.42 4.27 -15.13
C SER A 65 -12.93 3.66 -13.82
N THR A 66 -11.61 3.50 -13.67
CA THR A 66 -11.02 2.75 -12.55
C THR A 66 -10.07 3.61 -11.75
N VAL A 67 -10.18 3.55 -10.43
CA VAL A 67 -9.15 4.04 -9.50
C VAL A 67 -8.27 2.88 -9.08
N PHE A 68 -6.95 3.04 -9.23
CA PHE A 68 -5.95 2.07 -8.79
C PHE A 68 -5.25 2.57 -7.52
N GLY A 69 -5.35 1.81 -6.43
CA GLY A 69 -4.52 1.95 -5.24
C GLY A 69 -3.37 0.97 -5.25
N PHE A 70 -2.25 1.31 -4.63
CA PHE A 70 -1.13 0.37 -4.44
C PHE A 70 -0.73 0.28 -2.98
N ASP A 71 -0.68 -0.94 -2.47
CA ASP A 71 -0.06 -1.27 -1.19
C ASP A 71 1.48 -1.31 -1.34
N THR A 72 2.21 -1.25 -0.21
CA THR A 72 3.67 -1.25 -0.18
C THR A 72 4.25 -2.47 -0.85
N ASN A 73 3.73 -3.66 -0.57
CA ASN A 73 4.27 -4.88 -1.16
C ASN A 73 4.10 -4.92 -2.68
N ALA A 74 3.08 -4.27 -3.24
CA ALA A 74 2.84 -4.20 -4.66
C ALA A 74 3.77 -3.16 -5.26
N LEU A 75 3.78 -1.95 -4.70
CA LEU A 75 4.60 -0.84 -5.16
C LEU A 75 6.08 -1.20 -5.24
N VAL A 76 6.65 -1.81 -4.19
CA VAL A 76 8.08 -2.17 -4.17
C VAL A 76 8.43 -3.32 -5.12
N ASN A 77 7.45 -4.06 -5.63
CA ASN A 77 7.68 -5.23 -6.48
C ASN A 77 7.27 -5.02 -7.95
N ILE A 78 6.73 -3.86 -8.33
CA ILE A 78 6.43 -3.52 -9.74
C ILE A 78 7.66 -3.73 -10.62
N GLY A 79 8.82 -3.25 -10.17
CA GLY A 79 10.09 -3.37 -10.87
C GLY A 79 10.61 -4.81 -11.07
N ASN A 80 10.08 -5.76 -10.29
CA ASN A 80 10.46 -7.16 -10.36
C ASN A 80 9.50 -8.00 -11.22
N GLN A 81 8.44 -7.40 -11.76
CA GLN A 81 7.49 -8.10 -12.61
C GLN A 81 8.06 -8.35 -14.00
N ALA A 82 7.61 -9.44 -14.62
CA ALA A 82 7.76 -9.60 -16.05
C ALA A 82 7.03 -8.45 -16.75
N LYS A 83 7.75 -7.73 -17.62
CA LYS A 83 7.28 -6.52 -18.30
C LYS A 83 7.00 -5.33 -17.34
N SER A 84 7.91 -5.09 -16.39
CA SER A 84 7.87 -3.89 -15.53
C SER A 84 7.73 -2.59 -16.35
N ASP A 85 8.35 -2.53 -17.52
CA ASP A 85 8.34 -1.34 -18.38
C ASP A 85 6.93 -1.03 -18.89
N ASP A 86 6.16 -2.06 -19.29
CA ASP A 86 4.75 -1.93 -19.69
C ASP A 86 3.90 -1.38 -18.54
N ILE A 87 4.12 -1.87 -17.32
CA ILE A 87 3.43 -1.40 -16.12
C ILE A 87 3.75 0.07 -15.85
N ILE A 88 5.02 0.44 -15.92
CA ILE A 88 5.49 1.82 -15.71
C ILE A 88 4.87 2.75 -16.78
N ASP A 89 4.88 2.35 -18.05
CA ASP A 89 4.30 3.14 -19.15
C ASP A 89 2.78 3.23 -19.07
N PHE A 90 2.11 2.18 -18.59
CA PHE A 90 0.70 2.24 -18.26
C PHE A 90 0.43 3.28 -17.16
N LEU A 91 1.18 3.24 -16.05
CA LEU A 91 1.01 4.16 -14.91
C LEU A 91 1.25 5.63 -15.28
N LYS A 92 2.18 5.92 -16.20
CA LYS A 92 2.41 7.29 -16.73
C LYS A 92 1.18 7.89 -17.41
N ARG A 93 0.27 7.06 -17.93
CA ARG A 93 -0.94 7.50 -18.63
C ARG A 93 -2.19 7.50 -17.75
N GLN A 94 -2.09 6.95 -16.54
CA GLN A 94 -3.21 6.91 -15.63
C GLN A 94 -3.47 8.28 -15.02
N LYS A 95 -4.74 8.54 -14.67
CA LYS A 95 -5.15 9.78 -13.98
C LYS A 95 -5.74 9.52 -12.60
N ASN A 96 -6.07 8.27 -12.31
CA ASN A 96 -6.83 7.86 -11.15
C ASN A 96 -5.99 6.89 -10.30
N VAL A 97 -4.85 7.35 -9.81
CA VAL A 97 -3.94 6.53 -9.00
C VAL A 97 -3.85 7.08 -7.58
N VAL A 98 -3.98 6.20 -6.60
CA VAL A 98 -3.83 6.50 -5.18
C VAL A 98 -2.63 5.75 -4.65
N ILE A 99 -1.65 6.48 -4.11
CA ILE A 99 -0.59 5.88 -3.30
C ILE A 99 -0.87 6.29 -1.85
N PRO A 100 -1.36 5.38 -0.99
CA PRO A 100 -1.63 5.70 0.40
C PRO A 100 -0.40 6.30 1.08
N GLY A 101 -0.54 7.37 1.86
CA GLY A 101 0.59 8.04 2.49
C GLY A 101 1.43 7.10 3.38
N GLN A 102 0.79 6.17 4.07
CA GLN A 102 1.44 5.09 4.82
C GLN A 102 2.36 4.22 3.94
N VAL A 103 1.98 3.98 2.68
CA VAL A 103 2.76 3.15 1.75
C VAL A 103 4.11 3.78 1.42
N ILE A 104 4.19 5.12 1.35
CA ILE A 104 5.45 5.83 1.15
C ILE A 104 6.39 5.62 2.33
N GLN A 105 5.88 5.74 3.56
CA GLN A 105 6.68 5.53 4.78
C GLN A 105 7.20 4.08 4.85
N GLU A 106 6.34 3.12 4.55
CA GLU A 106 6.71 1.71 4.56
C GLU A 106 7.68 1.36 3.43
N THR A 107 7.54 1.98 2.25
CA THR A 107 8.49 1.83 1.15
C THR A 107 9.88 2.29 1.57
N TRP A 108 10.01 3.44 2.22
CA TRP A 108 11.29 3.91 2.76
C TRP A 108 11.87 2.93 3.79
N ASN A 109 11.03 2.40 4.67
CA ASN A 109 11.46 1.39 5.65
C ASN A 109 11.94 0.08 4.98
N VAL A 110 11.32 -0.33 3.87
CA VAL A 110 11.76 -1.49 3.07
C VAL A 110 13.13 -1.21 2.45
N ILE A 111 13.33 -0.03 1.86
CA ILE A 111 14.63 0.38 1.30
C ILE A 111 15.70 0.32 2.39
N ASN A 112 15.46 0.97 3.54
CA ASN A 112 16.41 0.96 4.65
C ASN A 112 16.76 -0.45 5.13
N LYS A 113 15.77 -1.33 5.27
CA LYS A 113 16.00 -2.74 5.64
C LYS A 113 16.85 -3.49 4.61
N ARG A 114 16.63 -3.25 3.31
CA ARG A 114 17.38 -3.88 2.21
C ARG A 114 18.81 -3.38 2.15
N THR A 115 19.01 -2.07 2.28
CA THR A 115 20.34 -1.43 2.30
C THR A 115 21.14 -1.81 3.54
N GLN A 116 20.50 -1.97 4.70
CA GLN A 116 21.22 -2.15 5.96
C GLN A 116 21.47 -3.60 6.37
N ASN A 117 20.66 -4.62 6.00
CA ASN A 117 20.57 -5.77 6.91
C ASN A 117 20.22 -7.18 6.39
N GLN A 118 20.07 -7.47 5.09
CA GLN A 118 19.72 -8.87 4.73
C GLN A 118 20.86 -9.87 4.94
N ASN A 119 22.08 -9.61 4.44
CA ASN A 119 23.15 -10.60 4.63
C ASN A 119 23.79 -10.48 6.03
N LEU A 120 23.76 -9.30 6.67
CA LEU A 120 24.23 -9.11 8.04
C LEU A 120 23.39 -9.91 9.05
N ASN A 121 22.06 -9.93 8.86
CA ASN A 121 21.18 -10.76 9.69
C ASN A 121 21.35 -12.26 9.39
N ASN A 122 21.59 -12.66 8.14
CA ASN A 122 21.93 -14.04 7.80
C ASN A 122 23.25 -14.47 8.46
N ILE A 123 24.29 -13.63 8.41
CA ILE A 123 25.58 -13.86 9.09
C ILE A 123 25.37 -14.00 10.61
N LYS A 124 24.56 -13.12 11.23
CA LYS A 124 24.22 -13.21 12.67
C LYS A 124 23.45 -14.49 13.00
N LYS A 125 22.56 -14.93 12.11
CA LYS A 125 21.81 -16.18 12.27
C LYS A 125 22.73 -17.39 12.18
N MET A 126 23.62 -17.44 11.17
CA MET A 126 24.65 -18.48 11.04
C MET A 126 25.59 -18.50 12.26
N GLN A 127 26.01 -17.33 12.77
CA GLN A 127 26.79 -17.23 14.00
C GLN A 127 26.10 -17.85 15.22
N LYS A 128 24.77 -17.86 15.27
CA LYS A 128 24.04 -18.38 16.43
C LYS A 128 23.62 -19.84 16.26
N GLU A 129 23.08 -20.20 15.09
CA GLU A 129 22.51 -21.53 14.84
C GLU A 129 23.58 -22.53 14.40
N ASP A 130 24.48 -22.13 13.49
CA ASP A 130 25.47 -23.04 12.93
C ASP A 130 26.65 -23.26 13.89
N VAL A 131 27.09 -22.21 14.60
CA VAL A 131 28.17 -22.33 15.60
C VAL A 131 27.77 -23.22 16.78
N GLU A 132 26.52 -23.12 17.21
CA GLU A 132 25.97 -23.98 18.28
C GLU A 132 25.79 -25.43 17.78
N SER A 133 25.36 -25.61 16.54
CA SER A 133 25.30 -26.94 15.91
C SER A 133 26.70 -27.57 15.76
N ILE A 134 27.70 -26.79 15.36
CA ILE A 134 29.10 -27.21 15.27
C ILE A 134 29.66 -27.53 16.66
N ARG A 135 29.34 -26.74 17.69
CA ARG A 135 29.72 -27.03 19.08
C ARG A 135 29.20 -28.39 19.52
N ASN A 136 27.92 -28.66 19.27
CA ASN A 136 27.27 -29.91 19.66
C ASN A 136 27.84 -31.13 18.91
N LEU A 137 28.28 -30.97 17.65
CA LEU A 137 28.77 -32.08 16.82
C LEU A 137 30.28 -32.32 16.93
N LEU A 138 31.08 -31.25 17.03
CA LEU A 138 32.54 -31.29 16.84
C LEU A 138 33.33 -30.75 18.03
N GLY A 139 32.64 -30.31 19.09
CA GLY A 139 33.26 -29.78 20.30
C GLY A 139 33.69 -28.30 20.21
N ASP A 140 34.06 -27.73 21.36
CA ASP A 140 34.30 -26.30 21.52
C ASP A 140 35.43 -25.74 20.64
N ASP A 141 36.51 -26.49 20.43
CA ASP A 141 37.67 -26.01 19.66
C ASP A 141 37.32 -25.74 18.19
N LYS A 142 36.46 -26.57 17.59
CA LYS A 142 35.99 -26.40 16.20
C LYS A 142 34.92 -25.32 16.09
N SER A 143 34.06 -25.21 17.10
CA SER A 143 33.10 -24.12 17.21
C SER A 143 33.77 -22.75 17.32
N ARG A 144 34.89 -22.66 18.05
CA ARG A 144 35.67 -21.42 18.18
C ARG A 144 36.20 -20.92 16.84
N HIS A 145 36.77 -21.81 16.03
CA HIS A 145 37.26 -21.46 14.68
C HIS A 145 36.11 -21.02 13.76
N ALA A 146 34.95 -21.68 13.82
CA ALA A 146 33.78 -21.27 13.06
C ALA A 146 33.27 -19.87 13.50
N SER A 147 33.28 -19.60 14.80
CA SER A 147 32.91 -18.30 15.35
C SER A 147 33.87 -17.19 14.94
N GLU A 148 35.18 -17.45 14.96
CA GLU A 148 36.22 -16.49 14.53
C GLU A 148 36.06 -16.14 13.05
N LEU A 149 35.89 -17.15 12.18
CA LEU A 149 35.69 -16.95 10.74
C LEU A 149 34.40 -16.20 10.40
N LEU A 150 33.30 -16.50 11.10
CA LEU A 150 32.05 -15.75 10.93
C LEU A 150 32.15 -14.32 11.47
N GLN A 151 32.97 -14.07 12.49
CA GLN A 151 33.24 -12.72 12.98
C GLN A 151 34.08 -11.92 11.99
N GLU A 152 35.07 -12.52 11.35
CA GLU A 152 35.83 -11.89 10.26
C GLU A 152 34.93 -11.57 9.05
N LEU A 153 34.08 -12.53 8.64
CA LEU A 153 33.07 -12.32 7.59
C LEU A 153 32.13 -11.16 7.92
N ARG A 154 31.72 -11.05 9.19
CA ARG A 154 30.90 -9.93 9.67
C ARG A 154 31.65 -8.61 9.58
N ASN A 155 32.91 -8.56 10.04
CA ASN A 155 33.73 -7.35 9.99
C ASN A 155 33.95 -6.89 8.54
N LEU A 156 34.27 -7.82 7.63
CA LEU A 156 34.40 -7.56 6.21
C LEU A 156 33.09 -7.04 5.61
N TYR A 157 31.95 -7.61 6.01
CA TYR A 157 30.64 -7.17 5.53
C TYR A 157 30.26 -5.77 6.04
N GLU A 158 30.54 -5.48 7.31
CA GLU A 158 30.34 -4.16 7.93
C GLU A 158 31.26 -3.10 7.30
N GLU A 159 32.49 -3.46 6.94
CA GLU A 159 33.45 -2.59 6.25
C GLU A 159 33.07 -2.34 4.79
N TYR A 160 32.60 -3.37 4.07
CA TYR A 160 32.32 -3.27 2.64
C TYR A 160 31.00 -2.59 2.30
N GLN A 161 30.08 -2.43 3.27
CA GLN A 161 28.71 -1.89 3.11
C GLN A 161 28.12 -2.16 1.72
N PRO A 162 27.61 -3.38 1.46
CA PRO A 162 27.20 -3.75 0.11
C PRO A 162 26.24 -2.71 -0.45
N GLN A 163 26.63 -2.19 -1.61
CA GLN A 163 25.85 -1.21 -2.33
C GLN A 163 24.44 -1.77 -2.54
N THR A 164 23.42 -0.97 -2.21
CA THR A 164 22.03 -1.31 -2.50
C THR A 164 21.93 -1.69 -3.97
N ASP A 165 21.20 -2.76 -4.29
CA ASP A 165 20.98 -3.22 -5.66
C ASP A 165 20.53 -2.05 -6.53
N THR A 166 21.46 -1.56 -7.36
CA THR A 166 21.27 -0.36 -8.17
C THR A 166 20.17 -0.58 -9.20
N LYS A 167 19.96 -1.83 -9.66
CA LYS A 167 18.87 -2.17 -10.57
C LYS A 167 17.51 -2.04 -9.87
N TYR A 168 17.39 -2.57 -8.67
CA TYR A 168 16.17 -2.42 -7.85
C TYR A 168 15.86 -0.95 -7.58
N LEU A 169 16.85 -0.17 -7.14
CA LEU A 169 16.65 1.25 -6.87
C LEU A 169 16.27 2.04 -8.13
N ASN A 170 16.95 1.80 -9.25
CA ASN A 170 16.63 2.47 -10.52
C ASN A 170 15.20 2.17 -10.98
N SER A 171 14.75 0.92 -10.81
CA SER A 171 13.40 0.53 -11.17
C SER A 171 12.35 1.17 -10.24
N LEU A 172 12.62 1.22 -8.93
CA LEU A 172 11.75 1.90 -7.98
C LEU A 172 11.70 3.41 -8.24
N ILE A 173 12.84 4.04 -8.51
CA ILE A 173 12.91 5.46 -8.91
C ILE A 173 12.04 5.70 -10.15
N SER A 174 12.18 4.89 -11.19
CA SER A 174 11.39 5.02 -12.42
C SER A 174 9.87 4.87 -12.15
N THR A 175 9.50 3.93 -11.29
CA THR A 175 8.11 3.71 -10.86
C THR A 175 7.58 4.92 -10.11
N ILE A 176 8.32 5.42 -9.11
CA ILE A 176 7.92 6.58 -8.30
C ILE A 176 7.85 7.85 -9.14
N SER A 177 8.82 8.11 -10.03
CA SER A 177 8.78 9.26 -10.94
C SER A 177 7.58 9.23 -11.88
N SER A 178 7.14 8.03 -12.29
CA SER A 178 5.94 7.88 -13.11
C SER A 178 4.66 8.16 -12.32
N LEU A 179 4.64 7.76 -11.04
CA LEU A 179 3.53 8.00 -10.12
C LEU A 179 3.46 9.45 -9.63
N GLU A 180 4.59 10.12 -9.45
CA GLU A 180 4.64 11.53 -9.03
C GLU A 180 3.85 12.45 -9.98
N ALA A 181 3.84 12.11 -11.27
CA ALA A 181 3.11 12.87 -12.29
C ALA A 181 1.59 12.60 -12.31
N THR A 182 1.12 11.48 -11.76
CA THR A 182 -0.24 10.97 -12.00
C THR A 182 -1.03 10.58 -10.76
N ALA A 183 -0.35 10.25 -9.68
CA ALA A 183 -0.95 9.74 -8.46
C ALA A 183 -1.15 10.83 -7.42
N ILE A 184 -2.17 10.66 -6.59
CA ILE A 184 -2.32 11.41 -5.34
C ILE A 184 -1.78 10.61 -4.17
N CYS A 185 -1.24 11.30 -3.18
CA CYS A 185 -0.69 10.71 -1.95
C CYS A 185 -1.39 11.27 -0.70
N PRO A 186 -2.58 10.75 -0.36
CA PRO A 186 -3.37 11.24 0.76
C PRO A 186 -2.84 10.75 2.11
N PHE A 187 -3.04 11.56 3.16
CA PHE A 187 -2.77 11.22 4.55
C PHE A 187 -3.98 11.57 5.42
N VAL A 188 -4.56 10.59 6.11
CA VAL A 188 -5.52 10.87 7.19
C VAL A 188 -4.80 11.36 8.44
N PRO A 189 -5.42 12.24 9.27
CA PRO A 189 -4.85 12.67 10.54
C PRO A 189 -4.63 11.48 11.49
N ARG A 190 -3.37 11.16 11.78
CA ARG A 190 -2.98 9.94 12.52
C ARG A 190 -3.59 9.88 13.92
N ASP A 191 -3.50 10.99 14.66
CA ASP A 191 -4.03 11.07 16.03
C ASP A 191 -5.54 10.82 16.08
N SER A 192 -6.30 11.44 15.18
CA SER A 192 -7.75 11.27 15.12
C SER A 192 -8.15 9.84 14.76
N PHE A 193 -7.40 9.18 13.87
CA PHE A 193 -7.72 7.84 13.37
C PHE A 193 -7.14 6.71 14.24
N LEU A 194 -6.23 7.01 15.17
CA LEU A 194 -5.57 6.01 16.02
C LEU A 194 -6.56 5.21 16.87
N GLN A 195 -7.55 5.88 17.47
CA GLN A 195 -8.54 5.20 18.31
C GLN A 195 -9.36 4.15 17.52
N LEU A 196 -9.66 4.45 16.24
CA LEU A 196 -10.30 3.49 15.35
C LEU A 196 -9.36 2.34 15.00
N ALA A 197 -8.08 2.61 14.76
CA ALA A 197 -7.07 1.58 14.51
C ALA A 197 -7.01 0.57 15.67
N GLU A 198 -6.92 1.09 16.90
CA GLU A 198 -6.90 0.29 18.12
C GLU A 198 -8.20 -0.50 18.31
N ALA A 199 -9.35 0.13 18.08
CA ALA A 199 -10.65 -0.53 18.20
C ALA A 199 -10.79 -1.67 17.18
N ARG A 200 -10.34 -1.46 15.94
CA ARG A 200 -10.38 -2.48 14.89
C ARG A 200 -9.46 -3.65 15.21
N ASN A 201 -8.23 -3.37 15.68
CA ASN A 201 -7.30 -4.41 16.10
C ASN A 201 -7.90 -5.27 17.24
N LYS A 202 -8.44 -4.63 18.29
CA LYS A 202 -9.09 -5.32 19.42
C LYS A 202 -10.33 -6.14 19.04
N THR A 203 -11.04 -5.73 18.00
CA THR A 203 -12.30 -6.37 17.55
C THR A 203 -12.13 -7.31 16.37
N ASN A 204 -10.89 -7.54 15.90
CA ASN A 204 -10.61 -8.29 14.68
C ASN A 204 -11.33 -7.74 13.44
N THR A 205 -11.45 -6.41 13.35
CA THR A 205 -12.03 -5.73 12.18
C THR A 205 -10.94 -5.51 11.12
N PRO A 206 -11.13 -5.98 9.87
CA PRO A 206 -10.13 -5.87 8.80
C PRO A 206 -10.05 -4.47 8.20
N PRO A 207 -8.93 -4.03 7.59
CA PRO A 207 -7.64 -4.70 7.64
C PRO A 207 -6.84 -4.25 8.88
N GLY A 208 -5.75 -4.94 9.18
CA GLY A 208 -4.79 -4.56 10.22
C GLY A 208 -5.04 -5.17 11.60
N PHE A 209 -6.01 -6.09 11.75
CA PHE A 209 -6.10 -6.88 12.99
C PHE A 209 -5.03 -7.96 13.09
N ARG A 210 -4.34 -8.27 11.98
CA ARG A 210 -3.17 -9.16 11.97
C ARG A 210 -1.87 -8.44 12.31
N ASP A 211 -1.89 -7.11 12.38
CA ASP A 211 -0.73 -6.37 12.84
C ASP A 211 -0.52 -6.60 14.34
N THR A 212 0.75 -6.58 14.76
CA THR A 212 1.11 -6.61 16.18
C THR A 212 0.46 -5.43 16.90
N ASP A 213 0.02 -5.59 18.16
CA ASP A 213 -0.76 -4.60 18.94
C ASP A 213 -0.24 -3.14 18.96
N LYS A 214 1.01 -2.89 18.56
CA LYS A 214 1.65 -1.57 18.49
C LYS A 214 1.86 -1.04 17.06
N ASN A 215 1.45 -1.80 16.06
CA ASN A 215 1.58 -1.46 14.65
C ASN A 215 0.19 -1.43 14.01
N HIS A 216 -0.09 -0.39 13.25
CA HIS A 216 -1.37 -0.18 12.57
C HIS A 216 -1.16 0.20 11.10
N GLY A 217 -0.08 -0.31 10.51
CA GLY A 217 0.32 -0.02 9.14
C GLY A 217 -0.80 -0.33 8.14
N ASP A 218 -1.30 -1.56 8.15
CA ASP A 218 -2.35 -2.00 7.23
C ASP A 218 -3.62 -1.15 7.36
N TYR A 219 -3.97 -0.76 8.59
CA TYR A 219 -5.11 0.14 8.83
C TYR A 219 -4.88 1.53 8.21
N PHE A 220 -3.69 2.12 8.39
CA PHE A 220 -3.40 3.43 7.83
C PHE A 220 -3.22 3.41 6.31
N VAL A 221 -2.70 2.31 5.74
CA VAL A 221 -2.74 2.06 4.28
C VAL A 221 -4.18 2.12 3.79
N TRP A 222 -5.09 1.43 4.47
CA TRP A 222 -6.50 1.41 4.11
C TRP A 222 -7.20 2.77 4.28
N ALA A 223 -6.97 3.47 5.40
CA ALA A 223 -7.58 4.75 5.66
C ALA A 223 -7.12 5.84 4.67
N ASP A 224 -5.82 5.88 4.37
CA ASP A 224 -5.27 6.77 3.35
C ASP A 224 -5.81 6.42 1.96
N PHE A 225 -5.90 5.12 1.63
CA PHE A 225 -6.48 4.66 0.38
C PHE A 225 -7.93 5.14 0.20
N LEU A 226 -8.78 4.96 1.21
CA LEU A 226 -10.17 5.42 1.16
C LEU A 226 -10.29 6.94 0.99
N LEU A 227 -9.42 7.71 1.64
CA LEU A 227 -9.36 9.16 1.45
C LEU A 227 -9.02 9.51 -0.01
N GLY A 228 -8.02 8.86 -0.60
CA GLY A 228 -7.68 9.07 -2.01
C GLY A 228 -8.80 8.69 -2.96
N VAL A 229 -9.45 7.55 -2.71
CA VAL A 229 -10.63 7.12 -3.49
C VAL A 229 -11.73 8.16 -3.43
N TYR A 230 -12.03 8.71 -2.25
CA TYR A 230 -13.08 9.72 -2.11
C TYR A 230 -12.71 11.07 -2.72
N ILE A 231 -11.42 11.45 -2.70
CA ILE A 231 -10.92 12.65 -3.39
C ILE A 231 -11.10 12.53 -4.91
N LEU A 232 -10.84 11.34 -5.47
CA LEU A 232 -10.97 11.08 -6.90
C LEU A 232 -12.39 10.69 -7.34
N ASP A 233 -13.30 10.49 -6.39
CA ASP A 233 -14.64 10.00 -6.68
C ASP A 233 -15.40 10.96 -7.58
N ASN A 234 -15.86 10.43 -8.70
CA ASN A 234 -16.67 11.17 -9.67
C ASN A 234 -17.57 10.19 -10.43
N PRO A 235 -18.57 10.69 -11.18
CA PRO A 235 -19.53 9.82 -11.88
C PRO A 235 -18.93 8.89 -12.93
N SER A 236 -17.78 9.22 -13.52
CA SER A 236 -17.12 8.37 -14.54
C SER A 236 -16.38 7.18 -13.95
N ILE A 237 -16.10 7.19 -12.65
CA ILE A 237 -15.47 6.07 -11.95
C ILE A 237 -16.53 5.04 -11.61
N GLU A 238 -16.27 3.79 -11.94
CA GLU A 238 -17.15 2.65 -11.67
C GLU A 238 -16.49 1.62 -10.75
N ASN A 239 -15.16 1.50 -10.85
CA ASN A 239 -14.38 0.45 -10.22
C ASN A 239 -13.26 1.03 -9.36
N ILE A 240 -13.07 0.43 -8.20
CA ILE A 240 -11.99 0.72 -7.27
C ILE A 240 -11.18 -0.57 -7.11
N VAL A 241 -9.88 -0.49 -7.37
CA VAL A 241 -8.96 -1.63 -7.25
C VAL A 241 -7.85 -1.23 -6.31
N LEU A 242 -7.59 -2.04 -5.28
CA LEU A 242 -6.35 -1.94 -4.51
C LEU A 242 -5.45 -3.12 -4.89
N VAL A 243 -4.25 -2.80 -5.37
CA VAL A 243 -3.25 -3.79 -5.75
C VAL A 243 -2.40 -4.13 -4.52
N THR A 244 -2.46 -5.38 -4.07
CA THR A 244 -1.68 -5.91 -2.97
C THR A 244 -1.39 -7.40 -3.19
N ASN A 245 -0.17 -7.81 -2.88
CA ASN A 245 0.22 -9.22 -2.78
C ASN A 245 0.05 -9.75 -1.35
N ASP A 246 -0.62 -9.01 -0.46
CA ASP A 246 -0.85 -9.47 0.90
C ASP A 246 -1.84 -10.64 0.88
N THR A 247 -1.47 -11.71 1.57
CA THR A 247 -2.24 -12.96 1.67
C THR A 247 -2.85 -13.15 3.05
N LYS A 248 -2.70 -12.17 3.96
CA LYS A 248 -3.34 -12.19 5.26
C LYS A 248 -4.86 -12.22 5.08
N ASN A 249 -5.51 -12.99 5.95
CA ASN A 249 -6.95 -13.25 5.85
C ASN A 249 -7.84 -12.04 6.22
N ASP A 250 -7.25 -10.97 6.73
CA ASP A 250 -7.92 -9.70 6.99
C ASP A 250 -8.04 -8.83 5.73
N TRP A 251 -7.32 -9.15 4.65
CA TRP A 251 -7.51 -8.51 3.35
C TRP A 251 -8.43 -9.31 2.43
N SER A 252 -8.15 -10.60 2.29
CA SER A 252 -8.87 -11.48 1.35
C SER A 252 -8.90 -12.94 1.80
N THR A 253 -9.71 -13.77 1.14
CA THR A 253 -9.67 -15.21 1.26
C THR A 253 -9.73 -15.82 -0.14
N LYS A 254 -8.70 -16.57 -0.53
CA LYS A 254 -8.59 -17.17 -1.88
C LYS A 254 -8.80 -16.15 -3.02
N GLY A 255 -8.24 -14.95 -2.89
CA GLY A 255 -8.39 -13.87 -3.87
C GLY A 255 -9.74 -13.12 -3.80
N VAL A 256 -10.69 -13.58 -2.98
CA VAL A 256 -11.95 -12.87 -2.75
C VAL A 256 -11.76 -11.83 -1.65
N THR A 257 -12.03 -10.57 -1.97
CA THR A 257 -11.95 -9.43 -1.04
C THR A 257 -12.76 -9.67 0.22
N HIS A 258 -12.22 -9.26 1.37
CA HIS A 258 -12.95 -9.33 2.63
C HIS A 258 -14.24 -8.48 2.56
N PRO A 259 -15.43 -9.03 2.89
CA PRO A 259 -16.73 -8.37 2.71
C PRO A 259 -16.85 -6.97 3.33
N ILE A 260 -16.25 -6.77 4.51
CA ILE A 260 -16.25 -5.48 5.21
C ILE A 260 -15.55 -4.39 4.41
N LEU A 261 -14.43 -4.69 3.74
CA LEU A 261 -13.72 -3.70 2.92
C LEU A 261 -14.57 -3.26 1.73
N GLY A 262 -15.21 -4.22 1.06
CA GLY A 262 -16.17 -3.91 -0.03
C GLY A 262 -17.38 -3.12 0.45
N ALA A 263 -17.85 -3.36 1.68
CA ALA A 263 -18.97 -2.62 2.26
C ALA A 263 -18.58 -1.17 2.61
N GLU A 264 -17.34 -0.96 3.08
CA GLU A 264 -16.80 0.38 3.38
C GLU A 264 -16.69 1.22 2.10
N VAL A 265 -16.13 0.66 1.02
CA VAL A 265 -16.05 1.38 -0.28
C VAL A 265 -17.44 1.66 -0.85
N GLU A 266 -18.38 0.71 -0.79
CA GLU A 266 -19.77 0.94 -1.23
C GLU A 266 -20.47 2.02 -0.37
N ALA A 267 -20.22 2.06 0.93
CA ALA A 267 -20.77 3.09 1.81
C ALA A 267 -20.17 4.47 1.54
N LEU A 268 -18.89 4.51 1.15
CA LEU A 268 -18.15 5.74 0.86
C LEU A 268 -18.58 6.36 -0.47
N CYS A 269 -18.50 5.61 -1.57
CA CYS A 269 -18.65 6.15 -2.94
C CYS A 269 -19.61 5.36 -3.85
N LYS A 270 -20.30 4.32 -3.33
CA LYS A 270 -21.24 3.48 -4.12
C LYS A 270 -20.59 2.79 -5.33
N LYS A 271 -19.26 2.56 -5.28
CA LYS A 271 -18.50 1.91 -6.35
C LYS A 271 -18.21 0.45 -6.02
N ARG A 272 -17.82 -0.32 -7.05
CA ARG A 272 -17.36 -1.71 -6.87
C ARG A 272 -15.92 -1.71 -6.38
N PHE A 273 -15.59 -2.63 -5.48
CA PHE A 273 -14.25 -2.77 -4.92
C PHE A 273 -13.68 -4.17 -5.11
N GLN A 274 -12.41 -4.24 -5.49
CA GLN A 274 -11.68 -5.49 -5.66
C GLN A 274 -10.24 -5.35 -5.14
N LEU A 275 -9.69 -6.47 -4.68
CA LEU A 275 -8.26 -6.63 -4.45
C LEU A 275 -7.67 -7.39 -5.61
N TRP A 276 -6.59 -6.86 -6.18
CA TRP A 276 -5.80 -7.55 -7.19
C TRP A 276 -4.42 -7.82 -6.63
N ASP A 277 -3.88 -9.00 -6.92
CA ASP A 277 -2.44 -9.17 -6.80
C ASP A 277 -1.72 -8.51 -7.99
N LEU A 278 -0.40 -8.42 -7.88
CA LEU A 278 0.43 -7.77 -8.88
C LEU A 278 0.45 -8.53 -10.22
N LYS A 279 0.16 -9.85 -10.21
CA LYS A 279 0.05 -10.65 -11.42
C LYS A 279 -1.23 -10.29 -12.18
N HIS A 280 -2.38 -10.24 -11.50
CA HIS A 280 -3.65 -9.80 -12.09
C HIS A 280 -3.53 -8.40 -12.67
N PHE A 281 -2.89 -7.47 -11.95
CA PHE A 281 -2.63 -6.13 -12.47
C PHE A 281 -1.71 -6.15 -13.70
N SER A 282 -0.63 -6.95 -13.70
CA SER A 282 0.25 -7.09 -14.88
C SER A 282 -0.48 -7.64 -16.10
N ASP A 283 -1.34 -8.66 -15.92
CA ASP A 283 -2.11 -9.26 -17.00
C ASP A 283 -3.16 -8.27 -17.53
N TYR A 284 -3.80 -7.50 -16.65
CA TYR A 284 -4.66 -6.39 -17.02
C TYR A 284 -3.96 -5.33 -17.87
N VAL A 285 -2.76 -4.91 -17.46
CA VAL A 285 -1.97 -3.91 -18.19
C VAL A 285 -1.66 -4.38 -19.61
N LYS A 286 -1.25 -5.65 -19.79
CA LYS A 286 -0.95 -6.21 -21.11
C LYS A 286 -2.14 -6.08 -22.06
N LEU A 287 -3.33 -6.51 -21.62
CA LEU A 287 -4.55 -6.44 -22.42
C LEU A 287 -4.91 -5.00 -22.83
N ASN A 288 -4.63 -4.01 -21.98
CA ASN A 288 -4.96 -2.61 -22.23
C ASN A 288 -3.88 -1.86 -23.04
N ILE A 289 -2.65 -2.35 -23.09
CA ILE A 289 -1.61 -1.80 -23.97
C ILE A 289 -1.80 -2.33 -25.40
N ASP A 290 -2.04 -3.63 -25.55
CA ASP A 290 -2.22 -4.26 -26.87
C ASP A 290 -3.46 -3.71 -27.59
N SER A 291 -4.51 -3.36 -26.83
CA SER A 291 -5.74 -2.76 -27.37
C SER A 291 -5.57 -1.33 -27.89
N ASN A 292 -4.60 -0.57 -27.33
CA ASN A 292 -4.33 0.83 -27.73
C ASN A 292 -3.37 0.94 -28.91
N HIS A 293 -2.67 -0.14 -29.29
CA HIS A 293 -1.87 -0.18 -30.52
C HIS A 293 -2.69 -0.53 -31.78
N LEU A 294 -3.98 -0.84 -31.62
CA LEU A 294 -4.92 -1.18 -32.69
C LEU A 294 -5.90 -0.05 -33.03
N GLN A 295 -5.74 1.13 -32.43
CA GLN A 295 -6.49 2.36 -32.74
C GLN A 295 -5.54 3.45 -33.25
#